data_AF-A0A1J4RNF5-F1
#
_entry.id   AF-A0A1J4RNF5-F1
#
_cell.length_a   1.000
_cell.length_b   1.000
_cell.length_c   1.000
_cell.angle_alpha   90.00
_cell.angle_beta   90.00
_cell.angle_gamma   90.00
#
_symmetry.space_group_name_H-M   'P 1'
#
loop_
_entity.id
_entity.type
_entity.pdbx_description
1 polymer ?
#
loop_
_entity_poly.entity_id
_entity_poly.type
_entity_poly.pdbx_seq_one_letter_code
_entity_poly.pdbx_strand_id
1 'polypeptide(L)'
;MKIRTDFVTNSSSVSYILTMCEEMVDVHTRFYNIEEKDPNKAKIIKTLRDDMHKNGTCVFLEGKEIITKRIKFNTDETLTEDVRETPIEKMTDEELWSYILGEYIMDGKLSGIMGFGITQIETF
;
A
#
# COMPACT_ATOMS: atom_id res chain seq x y z
N MET A 1 4.01 26.51 39.35
CA MET A 1 3.26 25.94 38.21
C MET A 1 4.11 24.84 37.61
N LYS A 2 3.72 23.56 37.72
CA LYS A 2 4.42 22.45 37.06
C LYS A 2 3.76 22.25 35.70
N ILE A 3 4.49 22.57 34.62
CA ILE A 3 4.06 22.26 33.26
C ILE A 3 4.20 20.74 33.12
N ARG A 4 3.07 20.06 32.95
CA ARG A 4 3.07 18.66 32.54
C ARG A 4 3.43 18.60 31.06
N THR A 5 4.61 18.09 30.74
CA THR A 5 5.02 17.70 29.38
C THR A 5 4.51 16.29 29.09
N ASP A 6 3.20 16.10 29.13
CA ASP A 6 2.57 14.96 28.46
C ASP A 6 2.29 15.44 27.04
N PHE A 7 3.32 15.41 26.18
CA PHE A 7 3.05 15.40 24.76
C PHE A 7 2.30 14.09 24.49
N VAL A 8 0.99 14.20 24.38
CA VAL A 8 0.19 13.16 23.76
C VAL A 8 0.67 13.13 22.31
N THR A 9 1.55 12.20 21.97
CA THR A 9 1.76 11.81 20.57
C THR A 9 0.42 11.27 20.10
N ASN A 10 -0.38 12.14 19.50
CA ASN A 10 -1.58 11.72 18.80
C ASN A 10 -1.09 10.85 17.64
N SER A 11 -1.07 9.54 17.82
CA SER A 11 -0.83 8.60 16.72
C SER A 11 -1.93 8.85 15.70
N SER A 12 -1.58 9.45 14.57
CA SER A 12 -2.57 9.72 13.54
C SER A 12 -2.86 8.39 12.84
N SER A 13 -4.12 7.95 12.85
CA SER A 13 -4.50 6.73 12.15
C SER A 13 -5.32 7.08 10.92
N VAL A 14 -5.10 6.34 9.85
CA VAL A 14 -5.80 6.54 8.57
C VAL A 14 -6.44 5.23 8.12
N SER A 15 -7.52 5.33 7.36
CA SER A 15 -8.17 4.17 6.75
C SER A 15 -8.43 4.39 5.27
N TYR A 16 -8.17 3.35 4.49
CA TYR A 16 -8.34 3.34 3.03
C TYR A 16 -9.15 2.11 2.59
N ILE A 17 -9.81 2.24 1.45
CA ILE A 17 -10.29 1.11 0.65
C ILE A 17 -9.33 0.97 -0.53
N LEU A 18 -8.69 -0.18 -0.62
CA LEU A 18 -7.92 -0.60 -1.79
C LEU A 18 -8.84 -1.35 -2.73
N THR A 19 -8.70 -1.10 -4.03
CA THR A 19 -9.37 -1.85 -5.09
C THR A 19 -8.33 -2.42 -6.05
N MET A 20 -8.59 -3.61 -6.57
CA MET A 20 -7.70 -4.29 -7.51
C MET A 20 -8.53 -4.97 -8.61
N CYS A 21 -8.27 -4.61 -9.87
CA CYS A 21 -8.69 -5.33 -11.05
C CYS A 21 -7.52 -6.19 -11.54
N GLU A 22 -7.60 -7.49 -11.28
CA GLU A 22 -6.52 -8.46 -11.52
C GLU A 22 -6.03 -8.45 -12.98
N GLU A 23 -6.96 -8.45 -13.93
CA GLU A 23 -6.67 -8.40 -15.37
C GLU A 23 -5.78 -7.20 -15.73
N MET A 24 -6.04 -6.04 -15.12
CA MET A 24 -5.27 -4.82 -15.39
C MET A 24 -3.90 -4.81 -14.71
N VAL A 25 -3.76 -5.47 -13.55
CA VAL A 25 -2.45 -5.67 -12.90
C VAL A 25 -1.56 -6.58 -13.76
N ASP A 26 -2.14 -7.63 -14.34
CA ASP A 26 -1.43 -8.50 -15.28
C ASP A 26 -0.98 -7.73 -16.53
N VAL A 27 -1.86 -6.92 -17.11
CA VAL A 27 -1.53 -6.04 -18.23
C VAL A 27 -0.42 -5.06 -17.85
N HIS A 28 -0.47 -4.43 -16.68
CA HIS A 28 0.57 -3.51 -16.21
C HIS A 28 1.94 -4.19 -16.15
N THR A 29 1.99 -5.36 -15.52
CA THR A 29 3.23 -6.09 -15.25
C THR A 29 3.88 -6.53 -16.56
N ARG A 30 3.08 -7.06 -17.49
CA ARG A 30 3.55 -7.53 -18.80
C ARG A 30 3.93 -6.38 -19.74
N PHE A 31 3.07 -5.37 -19.87
CA PHE A 31 3.27 -4.26 -20.81
C PHE A 31 4.55 -3.47 -20.51
N TYR A 32 4.82 -3.22 -19.23
CA TYR A 32 6.02 -2.50 -18.83
C TYR A 32 7.23 -3.39 -18.57
N ASN A 33 7.06 -4.73 -18.62
CA ASN A 33 8.08 -5.71 -18.28
C ASN A 33 8.71 -5.40 -16.90
N ILE A 34 7.84 -5.23 -15.90
CA ILE A 34 8.22 -4.71 -14.58
C ILE A 34 9.23 -5.62 -13.89
N GLU A 35 9.12 -6.95 -14.05
CA GLU A 35 10.05 -7.91 -13.43
C GLU A 35 11.51 -7.68 -13.84
N GLU A 36 11.77 -7.34 -15.09
CA GLU A 36 13.13 -7.07 -15.59
C GLU A 36 13.57 -5.63 -15.35
N LYS A 37 12.66 -4.65 -15.54
CA LYS A 37 13.01 -3.23 -15.47
C LYS A 37 13.09 -2.68 -14.05
N ASP A 38 12.22 -3.16 -13.17
CA ASP A 38 12.11 -2.68 -11.79
C ASP A 38 11.71 -3.84 -10.86
N PRO A 39 12.69 -4.70 -10.50
CA PRO A 39 12.46 -5.85 -9.61
C PRO A 39 11.87 -5.45 -8.25
N ASN A 40 12.18 -4.25 -7.77
CA ASN A 40 11.67 -3.73 -6.50
C ASN A 40 10.18 -3.40 -6.59
N LYS A 41 9.76 -2.72 -7.66
CA LYS A 41 8.33 -2.52 -7.95
C LYS A 41 7.62 -3.84 -8.21
N ALA A 42 8.26 -4.81 -8.86
CA ALA A 42 7.70 -6.15 -9.04
C ALA A 42 7.41 -6.85 -7.70
N LYS A 43 8.36 -6.79 -6.75
CA LYS A 43 8.19 -7.32 -5.39
C LYS A 43 7.00 -6.67 -4.70
N ILE A 44 6.87 -5.34 -4.78
CA ILE A 44 5.78 -4.58 -4.16
C ILE A 44 4.41 -4.95 -4.75
N ILE A 45 4.30 -4.99 -6.09
CA ILE A 45 3.07 -5.39 -6.78
C ILE A 45 2.67 -6.81 -6.35
N LYS A 46 3.63 -7.73 -6.29
CA LYS A 46 3.38 -9.10 -5.87
C LYS A 46 2.87 -9.18 -4.43
N THR A 47 3.54 -8.51 -3.48
CA THR A 47 3.12 -8.51 -2.07
C THR A 47 1.70 -7.94 -1.91
N LEU A 48 1.38 -6.84 -2.59
CA LEU A 48 0.03 -6.27 -2.59
C LEU A 48 -1.01 -7.19 -3.21
N ARG A 49 -0.71 -7.78 -4.37
CA ARG A 49 -1.60 -8.71 -5.08
C ARG A 49 -1.90 -9.95 -4.23
N ASP A 50 -0.87 -10.55 -3.64
CA ASP A 50 -1.00 -11.73 -2.78
C ASP A 50 -1.86 -11.41 -1.54
N ASP A 51 -1.65 -10.24 -0.93
CA ASP A 51 -2.47 -9.78 0.21
C ASP A 51 -3.93 -9.52 -0.18
N MET A 52 -4.18 -8.92 -1.34
CA MET A 52 -5.53 -8.68 -1.86
C MET A 52 -6.27 -10.00 -2.13
N HIS A 53 -5.61 -11.00 -2.72
CA HIS A 53 -6.21 -12.33 -2.93
C HIS A 53 -6.50 -13.05 -1.62
N LYS A 54 -5.59 -12.94 -0.65
CA LYS A 54 -5.71 -13.65 0.63
C LYS A 54 -6.77 -13.03 1.54
N ASN A 55 -6.84 -11.70 1.58
CA ASN A 55 -7.55 -10.95 2.62
C ASN A 55 -8.63 -10.00 2.06
N GLY A 56 -8.78 -9.91 0.73
CA GLY A 56 -9.77 -9.07 0.07
C GLY A 56 -11.11 -9.76 -0.12
N THR A 57 -12.10 -8.95 -0.49
CA THR A 57 -13.44 -9.37 -0.89
C THR A 57 -13.63 -9.13 -2.38
N CYS A 58 -13.96 -10.19 -3.11
CA CYS A 58 -14.30 -10.12 -4.52
C CYS A 58 -15.72 -9.55 -4.68
N VAL A 59 -15.85 -8.51 -5.52
CA VAL A 59 -17.12 -7.90 -5.90
C VAL A 59 -17.20 -7.75 -7.41
N PHE A 60 -18.41 -7.79 -7.97
CA PHE A 60 -18.65 -7.49 -9.38
C PHE A 60 -19.17 -6.05 -9.51
N LEU A 61 -18.41 -5.18 -10.17
CA LEU A 61 -18.74 -3.79 -10.41
C LEU A 61 -18.74 -3.52 -11.91
N GLU A 62 -19.87 -3.05 -12.46
CA GLU A 62 -20.01 -2.76 -13.90
C GLU A 62 -19.58 -3.94 -14.81
N GLY A 63 -19.87 -5.17 -14.37
CA GLY A 63 -19.49 -6.40 -15.10
C GLY A 63 -18.01 -6.79 -15.00
N LYS A 64 -17.23 -6.13 -14.13
CA LYS A 64 -15.83 -6.47 -13.84
C LYS A 64 -15.66 -7.00 -12.43
N GLU A 65 -14.84 -8.03 -12.30
CA GLU A 65 -14.38 -8.54 -11.02
C GLU A 65 -13.36 -7.56 -10.42
N ILE A 66 -13.64 -7.07 -9.22
CA ILE A 66 -12.80 -6.16 -8.45
C ILE A 66 -12.61 -6.75 -7.06
N ILE A 67 -11.35 -6.91 -6.65
CA ILE A 67 -11.01 -7.29 -5.28
C ILE A 67 -10.90 -6.02 -4.45
N THR A 68 -11.57 -5.98 -3.31
CA THR A 68 -11.61 -4.82 -2.43
C THR A 68 -11.12 -5.17 -1.03
N LYS A 69 -10.39 -4.26 -0.38
CA LYS A 69 -9.92 -4.47 0.99
C LYS A 69 -9.89 -3.16 1.75
N ARG A 70 -10.42 -3.15 2.97
CA ARG A 70 -10.21 -2.04 3.91
C ARG A 70 -8.87 -2.25 4.62
N ILE A 71 -8.07 -1.19 4.69
CA ILE A 71 -6.82 -1.17 5.47
C ILE A 71 -6.83 0.02 6.42
N LYS A 72 -6.35 -0.20 7.65
CA LYS A 72 -6.20 0.81 8.69
C LYS A 72 -4.82 0.66 9.31
N PHE A 73 -4.10 1.76 9.50
CA PHE A 73 -2.77 1.76 10.07
C PHE A 73 -2.44 3.11 10.72
N ASN A 74 -1.40 3.09 11.57
CA ASN A 74 -0.82 4.27 12.22
C ASN A 74 0.21 4.90 11.28
N THR A 75 0.11 6.21 11.04
CA THR A 75 1.02 6.92 10.13
C THR A 75 2.45 6.98 10.67
N ASP A 76 2.62 6.90 11.99
CA ASP A 76 3.95 6.97 12.63
C ASP A 76 4.77 5.69 12.45
N GLU A 77 4.12 4.60 12.00
CA GLU A 77 4.74 3.29 11.78
C GLU A 77 5.09 3.05 10.31
N THR A 78 4.85 4.02 9.43
CA THR A 78 5.12 3.87 8.00
C THR A 78 6.53 4.29 7.63
N LEU A 79 7.00 3.78 6.48
CA LEU A 79 8.27 4.17 5.88
C LEU A 79 8.00 4.79 4.50
N THR A 80 8.78 5.81 4.18
CA THR A 80 8.80 6.49 2.88
C THR A 80 10.21 6.48 2.31
N GLU A 81 10.35 6.74 1.02
CA GLU A 81 11.63 6.63 0.30
C GLU A 81 12.69 7.61 0.82
N ASP A 82 12.28 8.74 1.39
CA ASP A 82 13.16 9.77 1.97
C ASP A 82 13.78 9.38 3.32
N VAL A 83 13.15 8.46 4.06
CA VAL A 83 13.62 7.99 5.37
C VAL A 83 14.12 6.55 5.37
N ARG A 84 13.94 5.83 4.25
CA ARG A 84 14.34 4.42 4.11
C ARG A 84 15.86 4.27 4.01
N GLU A 85 16.45 3.54 4.96
CA GLU A 85 17.89 3.19 4.91
C GLU A 85 18.15 1.81 4.26
N THR A 86 17.24 0.85 4.47
CA THR A 86 17.41 -0.54 4.02
C THR A 86 16.94 -0.73 2.58
N PRO A 87 17.77 -1.24 1.64
CA PRO A 87 17.36 -1.65 0.29
C PRO A 87 16.12 -2.57 0.30
N ILE A 88 15.16 -2.36 -0.61
CA ILE A 88 13.90 -3.14 -0.69
C ILE A 88 14.15 -4.65 -0.77
N GLU A 89 15.22 -5.07 -1.44
CA GLU A 89 15.59 -6.49 -1.53
C GLU A 89 15.92 -7.12 -0.17
N LYS A 90 16.41 -6.31 0.78
CA LYS A 90 16.89 -6.73 2.10
C LYS A 90 15.88 -6.47 3.23
N MET A 91 14.77 -5.80 2.94
CA MET A 91 13.71 -5.56 3.91
C MET A 91 13.08 -6.88 4.36
N THR A 92 12.80 -6.96 5.66
CA THR A 92 11.87 -7.93 6.23
C THR A 92 10.46 -7.69 5.70
N ASP A 93 9.57 -8.68 5.86
CA ASP A 93 8.18 -8.53 5.43
C ASP A 93 7.47 -7.38 6.15
N GLU A 94 7.77 -7.16 7.44
CA GLU A 94 7.22 -6.06 8.24
C GLU A 94 7.70 -4.68 7.75
N GLU A 95 9.00 -4.54 7.47
CA GLU A 95 9.57 -3.30 6.92
C GLU A 95 9.03 -3.01 5.52
N LEU A 96 8.91 -4.04 4.67
CA LEU A 96 8.34 -3.89 3.33
C LEU A 96 6.89 -3.43 3.42
N TRP A 97 6.12 -3.97 4.36
CA TRP A 97 4.73 -3.57 4.54
C TRP A 97 4.61 -2.14 5.06
N SER A 98 5.45 -1.76 6.02
CA SER A 98 5.55 -0.39 6.52
C SER A 98 5.89 0.60 5.39
N TYR A 99 6.78 0.21 4.48
CA TYR A 99 7.11 0.98 3.28
C TYR A 99 5.95 1.07 2.27
N ILE A 100 5.20 -0.01 2.05
CA ILE A 100 4.03 0.00 1.17
C ILE A 100 2.92 0.91 1.74
N LEU A 101 2.71 0.89 3.05
CA LEU A 101 1.74 1.74 3.73
C LEU A 101 2.08 3.23 3.58
N GLY A 102 3.34 3.62 3.77
CA GLY A 102 3.77 5.01 3.63
C GLY A 102 3.83 5.43 2.17
N GLU A 103 4.73 4.81 1.41
CA GLU A 103 5.09 5.29 0.08
C GLU A 103 3.99 5.03 -0.98
N TYR A 104 3.35 3.87 -0.95
CA TYR A 104 2.38 3.49 -1.98
C TYR A 104 0.96 3.90 -1.64
N ILE A 105 0.58 3.78 -0.37
CA ILE A 105 -0.79 4.04 0.08
C ILE A 105 -0.94 5.51 0.54
N MET A 106 -0.14 6.00 1.48
CA MET A 106 -0.26 7.40 1.94
C MET A 106 0.21 8.40 0.87
N ASP A 107 1.40 8.21 0.31
CA ASP A 107 1.97 9.12 -0.70
C ASP A 107 1.40 8.88 -2.11
N GLY A 108 0.51 7.90 -2.24
CA GLY A 108 -0.32 7.71 -3.42
C GLY A 108 0.39 7.09 -4.63
N LYS A 109 1.62 6.56 -4.49
CA LYS A 109 2.32 5.90 -5.61
C LYS A 109 1.58 4.67 -6.15
N LEU A 110 0.66 4.08 -5.38
CA LEU A 110 -0.19 2.98 -5.85
C LEU A 110 -1.03 3.36 -7.07
N SER A 111 -1.42 4.63 -7.20
CA SER A 111 -2.16 5.15 -8.37
C SER A 111 -1.38 5.02 -9.69
N GLY A 112 -0.05 4.88 -9.63
CA GLY A 112 0.81 4.65 -10.78
C GLY A 112 0.88 3.18 -11.23
N ILE A 113 0.15 2.27 -10.59
CA ILE A 113 0.08 0.85 -10.94
C ILE A 113 -1.31 0.57 -11.53
N MET A 114 -1.37 0.29 -12.84
CA MET A 114 -2.65 0.02 -13.50
C MET A 114 -3.32 -1.20 -12.88
N GLY A 115 -4.62 -1.08 -12.63
CA GLY A 115 -5.43 -2.10 -11.97
C GLY A 115 -5.61 -1.88 -10.48
N PHE A 116 -4.76 -1.08 -9.81
CA PHE A 116 -5.01 -0.68 -8.44
C PHE A 116 -5.75 0.65 -8.34
N GLY A 117 -6.57 0.76 -7.30
CA GLY A 117 -7.20 2.01 -6.87
C GLY A 117 -7.14 2.14 -5.35
N ILE A 118 -7.26 3.38 -4.89
CA ILE A 118 -7.18 3.73 -3.48
C ILE A 118 -8.14 4.89 -3.17
N THR A 119 -8.91 4.72 -2.10
CA THR A 119 -9.83 5.75 -1.60
C THR A 119 -9.65 5.89 -0.10
N GLN A 120 -9.23 7.06 0.38
CA GLN A 120 -9.22 7.35 1.81
C GLN A 120 -10.66 7.51 2.31
N ILE A 121 -10.97 6.87 3.43
CA ILE A 121 -12.33 6.88 4.00
C ILE A 121 -12.40 7.53 5.39
N GLU A 122 -11.33 7.47 6.19
CA GLU A 122 -11.31 8.04 7.54
C GLU A 122 -9.90 8.54 7.92
N THR A 123 -9.86 9.56 8.77
CA THR A 123 -8.66 10.05 9.49
C THR A 123 -9.03 10.22 10.95
N PHE A 124 -8.16 9.81 11.86
CA PHE A 124 -8.38 9.80 13.30
C PHE A 124 -7.32 10.62 14.03
#